data_AF-A0A175JPD5-F1
#
_entry.id   AF-A0A175JPD5-F1
#
_cell.length_a   1.000
_cell.length_b   1.000
_cell.length_c   1.000
_cell.angle_alpha   90.00
_cell.angle_beta   90.00
_cell.angle_gamma   90.00
#
_symmetry.space_group_name_H-M   'P 1'
#
loop_
_entity.id
_entity.type
_entity.pdbx_description
1 polymer ?
#
loop_
_entity_poly.entity_id
_entity_poly.type
_entity_poly.pdbx_seq_one_letter_code
_entity_poly.pdbx_strand_id
1 'polypeptide(L)'
;MVALKILNRMSTFKTHRDYQVCVQCTLIALLNEQYSFLIQRPVKKGNLSLQLINIRRIELNKDWIDVEAFVNKRCQDRITFDISIGIPSETAKQRVSKNKIFEQIHLLIDLSFVMGYSFRSSFTNGNNHSMIYETVVEIYHNNILILSTQEIESVGNKINALIYGRLSKQHSITLEQKDTQIISLLQTQFNRF
;
A
#
# COMPACT_ATOMS: atom_id res chain seq x y z
N MET A 1 -8.10 -8.79 21.61
CA MET A 1 -9.54 -8.47 21.60
C MET A 1 -9.89 -7.17 20.86
N VAL A 2 -9.05 -6.12 20.88
CA VAL A 2 -9.35 -4.81 20.22
C VAL A 2 -9.25 -4.87 18.69
N ALA A 3 -8.22 -5.53 18.13
CA ALA A 3 -8.07 -5.69 16.67
C ALA A 3 -9.28 -6.40 16.01
N LEU A 4 -9.88 -7.39 16.72
CA LEU A 4 -11.06 -8.12 16.24
C LEU A 4 -12.32 -7.23 16.18
N LYS A 5 -12.47 -6.26 17.09
CA LYS A 5 -13.62 -5.34 17.11
C LYS A 5 -13.56 -4.28 16.00
N ILE A 6 -12.36 -3.86 15.58
CA ILE A 6 -12.17 -2.89 14.49
C ILE A 6 -12.46 -3.55 13.13
N LEU A 7 -12.05 -4.81 12.95
CA LEU A 7 -12.35 -5.58 11.72
C LEU A 7 -13.86 -5.76 11.50
N ASN A 8 -14.66 -5.89 12.58
CA ASN A 8 -16.11 -6.03 12.51
C ASN A 8 -16.85 -4.81 11.94
N ARG A 9 -16.20 -3.64 11.78
CA ARG A 9 -16.81 -2.47 11.12
C ARG A 9 -16.65 -2.47 9.60
N MET A 10 -15.78 -3.29 9.02
CA MET A 10 -15.54 -3.36 7.58
C MET A 10 -16.45 -4.40 6.94
N SER A 11 -17.76 -4.15 6.94
CA SER A 11 -18.78 -5.15 6.58
C SER A 11 -18.88 -5.44 5.07
N THR A 12 -18.15 -4.71 4.20
CA THR A 12 -18.20 -4.92 2.75
C THR A 12 -16.82 -5.10 2.12
N PHE A 13 -16.76 -5.91 1.06
CA PHE A 13 -15.55 -6.09 0.23
C PHE A 13 -14.98 -4.76 -0.28
N LYS A 14 -15.86 -3.81 -0.62
CA LYS A 14 -15.49 -2.47 -1.08
C LYS A 14 -14.71 -1.72 0.00
N THR A 15 -15.22 -1.69 1.23
CA THR A 15 -14.57 -1.06 2.38
C THR A 15 -13.19 -1.65 2.65
N HIS A 16 -13.05 -2.98 2.54
CA HIS A 16 -11.75 -3.63 2.71
C HIS A 16 -10.74 -3.21 1.65
N ARG A 17 -11.13 -3.19 0.37
CA ARG A 17 -10.25 -2.78 -0.72
C ARG A 17 -9.85 -1.31 -0.59
N ASP A 18 -10.82 -0.43 -0.32
CA ASP A 18 -10.57 1.00 -0.17
C ASP A 18 -9.60 1.26 0.98
N TYR A 19 -9.70 0.51 2.08
CA TYR A 19 -8.73 0.61 3.16
C TYR A 19 -7.32 0.18 2.78
N GLN A 20 -7.15 -0.86 1.94
CA GLN A 20 -5.81 -1.23 1.44
C GLN A 20 -5.20 -0.11 0.60
N VAL A 21 -6.03 0.63 -0.15
CA VAL A 21 -5.57 1.83 -0.87
C VAL A 21 -5.15 2.91 0.14
N CYS A 22 -5.90 3.12 1.23
CA CYS A 22 -5.50 4.06 2.27
C CYS A 22 -4.17 3.66 2.93
N VAL A 23 -3.97 2.37 3.22
CA VAL A 23 -2.68 1.84 3.73
C VAL A 23 -1.57 2.15 2.74
N GLN A 24 -1.75 1.82 1.46
CA GLN A 24 -0.75 2.11 0.42
C GLN A 24 -0.40 3.60 0.38
N CYS A 25 -1.40 4.48 0.31
CA CYS A 25 -1.19 5.92 0.25
C CYS A 25 -0.51 6.47 1.52
N THR A 26 -0.84 5.94 2.69
CA THR A 26 -0.19 6.32 3.95
C THR A 26 1.28 5.92 3.95
N LEU A 27 1.61 4.70 3.50
CA LEU A 27 3.00 4.24 3.40
C LEU A 27 3.81 5.06 2.38
N ILE A 28 3.22 5.40 1.22
CA ILE A 28 3.86 6.33 0.25
C ILE A 28 4.19 7.65 0.93
N ALA A 29 3.26 8.20 1.71
CA ALA A 29 3.46 9.47 2.39
C ALA A 29 4.60 9.41 3.41
N LEU A 30 4.67 8.35 4.23
CA LEU A 30 5.75 8.15 5.21
C LEU A 30 7.10 7.99 4.51
N LEU A 31 7.17 7.13 3.50
CA LEU A 31 8.39 6.90 2.72
C LEU A 31 8.85 8.16 1.98
N ASN A 32 7.94 9.08 1.63
CA ASN A 32 8.30 10.30 0.89
C ASN A 32 9.24 11.23 1.68
N GLU A 33 9.42 11.04 2.99
CA GLU A 33 10.47 11.72 3.76
C GLU A 33 11.88 11.44 3.19
N GLN A 34 12.09 10.25 2.64
CA GLN A 34 13.38 9.80 2.12
C GLN A 34 13.37 9.42 0.63
N TYR A 35 12.24 8.95 0.12
CA TYR A 35 12.11 8.41 -1.23
C TYR A 35 11.34 9.34 -2.18
N SER A 36 11.77 9.38 -3.43
CA SER A 36 10.97 9.93 -4.53
C SER A 36 10.15 8.81 -5.20
N PHE A 37 8.97 9.15 -5.71
CA PHE A 37 8.08 8.20 -6.38
C PHE A 37 7.72 8.67 -7.79
N LEU A 38 8.00 7.84 -8.79
CA LEU A 38 7.44 8.03 -10.13
C LEU A 38 6.08 7.32 -10.20
N ILE A 39 5.00 8.10 -10.34
CA ILE A 39 3.63 7.61 -10.37
C ILE A 39 3.04 7.82 -11.76
N GLN A 40 2.33 6.81 -12.25
CA GLN A 40 1.64 6.85 -13.54
C GLN A 40 0.12 6.88 -13.36
N ARG A 41 -0.56 7.45 -14.35
CA ARG A 41 -2.02 7.39 -14.44
C ARG A 41 -2.44 5.92 -14.62
N PRO A 42 -3.46 5.44 -13.89
CA PRO A 42 -3.97 4.09 -14.09
C PRO A 42 -4.60 3.95 -15.48
N VAL A 43 -4.44 2.78 -16.08
CA VAL A 43 -4.98 2.47 -17.43
C VAL A 43 -6.51 2.47 -17.45
N LYS A 44 -7.16 2.10 -16.34
CA LYS A 44 -8.62 2.11 -16.18
C LYS A 44 -9.00 2.98 -14.98
N LYS A 45 -9.87 3.96 -15.21
CA LYS A 45 -10.43 4.82 -14.17
C LYS A 45 -11.66 4.15 -13.54
N GLY A 46 -11.61 3.88 -12.23
CA GLY A 46 -12.76 3.45 -11.45
C GLY A 46 -13.49 4.65 -10.83
N ASN A 47 -14.79 4.79 -11.06
CA ASN A 47 -15.55 5.96 -10.58
C ASN A 47 -16.16 5.78 -9.18
N LEU A 48 -16.15 4.57 -8.61
CA LEU A 48 -16.91 4.23 -7.40
C LEU A 48 -16.05 3.86 -6.18
N SER A 49 -14.81 3.40 -6.37
CA SER A 49 -13.90 2.94 -5.29
C SER A 49 -12.61 3.75 -5.31
N LEU A 50 -11.89 3.81 -4.19
CA LEU A 50 -10.55 4.35 -4.18
C LEU A 50 -9.68 3.56 -5.14
N GLN A 51 -8.84 4.27 -5.89
CA GLN A 51 -7.96 3.65 -6.88
C GLN A 51 -6.56 3.48 -6.30
N LEU A 52 -5.98 2.30 -6.56
CA LEU A 52 -4.61 1.99 -6.18
C LEU A 52 -3.63 2.87 -6.95
N ILE A 53 -2.62 3.40 -6.27
CA ILE A 53 -1.58 4.21 -6.89
C ILE A 53 -0.70 3.31 -7.77
N ASN A 54 -0.58 3.65 -9.05
CA ASN A 54 0.32 2.96 -9.98
C ASN A 54 1.74 3.53 -9.84
N ILE A 55 2.51 2.94 -8.93
CA ILE A 55 3.92 3.29 -8.69
C ILE A 55 4.78 2.60 -9.75
N ARG A 56 5.47 3.39 -10.58
CA ARG A 56 6.41 2.88 -11.59
C ARG A 56 7.81 2.69 -11.02
N ARG A 57 8.29 3.65 -10.23
CA ARG A 57 9.61 3.61 -9.56
C ARG A 57 9.55 4.20 -8.16
N ILE A 58 10.39 3.65 -7.29
CA ILE A 58 10.75 4.21 -5.98
C ILE A 58 12.24 4.50 -6.02
N GLU A 59 12.64 5.73 -5.71
CA GLU A 59 14.01 6.21 -5.91
C GLU A 59 14.60 6.72 -4.60
N LEU A 60 15.85 6.36 -4.33
CA LEU A 60 16.64 6.86 -3.21
C LEU A 60 18.05 7.21 -3.73
N ASN A 61 18.38 8.49 -3.73
CA ASN A 61 19.63 8.99 -4.31
C ASN A 61 19.79 8.60 -5.79
N LYS A 62 20.74 7.71 -6.11
CA LYS A 62 21.02 7.22 -7.47
C LYS A 62 20.46 5.82 -7.74
N ASP A 63 19.91 5.18 -6.72
CA ASP A 63 19.34 3.85 -6.80
C ASP A 63 17.82 3.92 -6.95
N TRP A 64 17.26 2.94 -7.64
CA TRP A 64 15.82 2.88 -7.88
C TRP A 64 15.33 1.44 -7.96
N ILE A 65 14.07 1.26 -7.59
CA ILE A 65 13.35 -0.01 -7.69
C ILE A 65 12.35 0.10 -8.83
N ASP A 66 12.44 -0.81 -9.80
CA ASP A 66 11.38 -1.07 -10.75
C ASP A 66 10.23 -1.80 -10.04
N VAL A 67 9.20 -1.07 -9.60
CA VAL A 67 8.12 -1.66 -8.80
C VAL A 67 7.32 -2.68 -9.59
N GLU A 68 7.07 -2.42 -10.87
CA GLU A 68 6.33 -3.34 -11.73
C GLU A 68 7.12 -4.65 -11.94
N ALA A 69 8.41 -4.56 -12.27
CA ALA A 69 9.24 -5.74 -12.45
C ALA A 69 9.37 -6.54 -11.15
N PHE A 70 9.56 -5.87 -10.00
CA PHE A 70 9.62 -6.49 -8.68
C PHE A 70 8.34 -7.27 -8.37
N VAL A 71 7.18 -6.62 -8.47
CA VAL A 71 5.87 -7.21 -8.16
C VAL A 71 5.55 -8.37 -9.11
N ASN A 72 5.83 -8.20 -10.40
CA ASN A 72 5.61 -9.26 -11.40
C ASN A 72 6.48 -10.49 -11.10
N LYS A 73 7.75 -10.31 -10.72
CA LYS A 73 8.63 -11.41 -10.33
C LYS A 73 8.07 -12.17 -9.13
N ARG A 74 7.70 -11.47 -8.05
CA ARG A 74 7.12 -12.11 -6.86
C ARG A 74 5.82 -12.86 -7.14
N CYS A 75 4.95 -12.28 -7.97
CA CYS A 75 3.74 -12.96 -8.42
C CYS A 75 4.04 -14.21 -9.23
N GLN A 76 5.05 -14.18 -10.10
CA GLN A 76 5.45 -15.33 -10.90
C GLN A 76 6.03 -16.44 -10.01
N ASP A 77 6.88 -16.09 -9.05
CA ASP A 77 7.41 -17.02 -8.05
C ASP A 77 6.25 -17.68 -7.28
N ARG A 78 5.21 -16.90 -6.94
CA ARG A 78 4.03 -17.43 -6.28
C ARG A 78 3.20 -18.36 -7.16
N ILE A 79 3.01 -18.07 -8.44
CA ILE A 79 2.32 -18.97 -9.38
C ILE A 79 3.06 -20.30 -9.47
N THR A 80 4.38 -20.25 -9.63
CA THR A 80 5.23 -21.44 -9.70
C THR A 80 5.09 -22.30 -8.45
N PHE A 81 5.08 -21.67 -7.28
CA PHE A 81 4.83 -22.35 -6.00
C PHE A 81 3.41 -22.96 -5.93
N ASP A 82 2.37 -22.21 -6.27
CA ASP A 82 0.99 -22.70 -6.26
C ASP A 82 0.85 -23.96 -7.15
N ILE A 83 1.43 -23.94 -8.35
CA ILE A 83 1.43 -25.09 -9.26
C ILE A 83 2.21 -26.27 -8.68
N SER A 84 3.36 -26.03 -8.05
CA SER A 84 4.20 -27.12 -7.50
C SER A 84 3.53 -27.86 -6.34
N ILE A 85 2.63 -27.21 -5.60
CA ILE A 85 1.84 -27.84 -4.53
C ILE A 85 0.46 -28.36 -5.01
N GLY A 86 0.24 -28.42 -6.34
CA GLY A 86 -0.96 -29.02 -6.94
C GLY A 86 -2.16 -28.08 -7.09
N ILE A 87 -2.00 -26.75 -6.95
CA ILE A 87 -3.06 -25.81 -7.30
C ILE A 87 -3.19 -25.73 -8.83
N PRO A 88 -4.41 -25.79 -9.40
CA PRO A 88 -4.60 -25.63 -10.84
C PRO A 88 -4.04 -24.31 -11.36
N SER A 89 -3.35 -24.35 -12.50
CA SER A 89 -2.76 -23.16 -13.15
C SER A 89 -3.77 -22.02 -13.31
N GLU A 90 -5.00 -22.32 -13.69
CA GLU A 90 -6.04 -21.29 -13.86
C GLU A 90 -6.42 -20.63 -12.52
N THR A 91 -6.49 -21.41 -11.44
CA THR A 91 -6.71 -20.87 -10.09
C THR A 91 -5.51 -20.01 -9.64
N ALA A 92 -4.28 -20.45 -9.91
CA ALA A 92 -3.08 -19.68 -9.60
C ALA A 92 -3.07 -18.33 -10.35
N LYS A 93 -3.39 -18.33 -11.65
CA LYS A 93 -3.48 -17.12 -12.49
C LYS A 93 -4.57 -16.15 -12.01
N GLN A 94 -5.73 -16.65 -11.59
CA GLN A 94 -6.81 -15.81 -11.06
C GLN A 94 -6.39 -15.03 -9.80
N ARG A 95 -5.55 -15.64 -8.95
CA ARG A 95 -5.04 -15.01 -7.71
C ARG A 95 -4.07 -13.85 -7.96
N VAL A 96 -3.38 -13.83 -9.10
CA VAL A 96 -2.33 -12.84 -9.43
C VAL A 96 -2.81 -11.41 -9.29
N SER A 97 -4.04 -11.11 -9.74
CA SER A 97 -4.58 -9.75 -9.67
C SER A 97 -4.61 -9.19 -8.25
N LYS A 98 -4.99 -10.03 -7.27
CA LYS A 98 -4.99 -9.67 -5.85
C LYS A 98 -3.58 -9.66 -5.27
N ASN A 99 -2.76 -10.67 -5.62
CA ASN A 99 -1.37 -10.74 -5.15
C ASN A 99 -0.58 -9.49 -5.54
N LYS A 100 -0.73 -8.99 -6.77
CA LYS A 100 -0.04 -7.76 -7.23
C LYS A 100 -0.28 -6.56 -6.32
N ILE A 101 -1.52 -6.39 -5.84
CA ILE A 101 -1.87 -5.29 -4.93
C ILE A 101 -1.12 -5.44 -3.61
N PHE A 102 -1.17 -6.63 -3.02
CA PHE A 102 -0.56 -6.86 -1.72
C PHE A 102 0.96 -6.93 -1.77
N GLU A 103 1.56 -7.48 -2.82
CA GLU A 103 3.02 -7.47 -3.01
C GLU A 103 3.56 -6.04 -3.13
N GLN A 104 2.81 -5.13 -3.79
CA GLN A 104 3.18 -3.72 -3.81
C GLN A 104 3.07 -3.08 -2.42
N ILE A 105 2.04 -3.39 -1.65
CA ILE A 105 1.89 -2.88 -0.27
C ILE A 105 2.98 -3.46 0.64
N HIS A 106 3.29 -4.76 0.52
CA HIS A 106 4.34 -5.43 1.30
C HIS A 106 5.71 -4.84 1.02
N LEU A 107 6.02 -4.51 -0.25
CA LEU A 107 7.24 -3.75 -0.57
C LEU A 107 7.30 -2.42 0.19
N LEU A 108 6.20 -1.67 0.25
CA LEU A 108 6.17 -0.40 0.98
C LEU A 108 6.28 -0.61 2.51
N ILE A 109 5.69 -1.67 3.05
CA ILE A 109 5.82 -2.06 4.47
C ILE A 109 7.29 -2.36 4.78
N ASP A 110 7.95 -3.19 3.96
CA ASP A 110 9.35 -3.58 4.13
C ASP A 110 10.28 -2.35 4.09
N LEU A 111 10.09 -1.45 3.12
CA LEU A 111 10.85 -0.20 3.04
C LEU A 111 10.61 0.70 4.25
N SER A 112 9.36 0.79 4.71
CA SER A 112 9.01 1.61 5.88
C SER A 112 9.61 1.02 7.16
N PHE A 113 9.68 -0.30 7.26
CA PHE A 113 10.35 -0.98 8.36
C PHE A 113 11.84 -0.65 8.42
N VAL A 114 12.52 -0.64 7.26
CA VAL A 114 13.94 -0.21 7.16
C VAL A 114 14.13 1.25 7.60
N MET A 115 13.14 2.12 7.41
CA MET A 115 13.15 3.51 7.89
C MET A 115 12.89 3.66 9.40
N GLY A 116 12.64 2.58 10.14
CA GLY A 116 12.41 2.62 11.58
C GLY A 116 10.94 2.67 12.00
N TYR A 117 10.00 2.49 11.07
CA TYR A 117 8.59 2.29 11.42
C TYR A 117 8.33 0.84 11.85
N SER A 118 7.37 0.66 12.76
CA SER A 118 6.86 -0.67 13.11
C SER A 118 5.35 -0.71 13.05
N PHE A 119 4.79 -1.90 12.83
CA PHE A 119 3.38 -2.06 12.50
C PHE A 119 2.67 -2.99 13.48
N ARG A 120 1.44 -2.60 13.85
CA ARG A 120 0.46 -3.60 14.28
C ARG A 120 -0.40 -3.91 13.07
N SER A 121 -0.49 -5.20 12.75
CA SER A 121 -1.19 -5.64 11.54
C SER A 121 -2.19 -6.76 11.83
N SER A 122 -3.17 -6.90 10.94
CA SER A 122 -3.98 -8.11 10.82
C SER A 122 -3.52 -8.91 9.61
N PHE A 123 -3.69 -10.23 9.66
CA PHE A 123 -3.25 -11.14 8.61
C PHE A 123 -4.42 -12.01 8.15
N THR A 124 -4.49 -12.32 6.86
CA THR A 124 -5.43 -13.34 6.38
C THR A 124 -4.97 -14.74 6.77
N ASN A 125 -5.91 -15.67 6.92
CA ASN A 125 -5.61 -17.05 7.32
C ASN A 125 -4.88 -17.88 6.25
N GLY A 126 -4.77 -17.39 5.01
CA GLY A 126 -4.09 -18.13 3.93
C GLY A 126 -4.80 -19.42 3.49
N ASN A 127 -6.12 -19.54 3.69
CA ASN A 127 -6.89 -20.74 3.33
C ASN A 127 -6.60 -21.24 1.91
N ASN A 128 -6.61 -22.56 1.70
CA ASN A 128 -6.33 -23.22 0.42
C ASN A 128 -4.97 -22.82 -0.18
N HIS A 129 -3.95 -22.71 0.68
CA HIS A 129 -2.60 -22.28 0.32
C HIS A 129 -2.61 -20.95 -0.43
N SER A 130 -3.50 -20.03 -0.05
CA SER A 130 -3.47 -18.68 -0.58
C SER A 130 -2.38 -17.87 0.13
N MET A 131 -1.90 -16.83 -0.55
CA MET A 131 -0.95 -15.89 0.04
C MET A 131 -1.57 -15.24 1.29
N ILE A 132 -0.79 -15.18 2.36
CA ILE A 132 -1.14 -14.45 3.57
C ILE A 132 -0.95 -12.97 3.29
N TYR A 133 -2.00 -12.19 3.46
CA TYR A 133 -1.99 -10.76 3.25
C TYR A 133 -1.92 -10.06 4.59
N GLU A 134 -0.86 -9.29 4.79
CA GLU A 134 -0.78 -8.30 5.86
C GLU A 134 -1.65 -7.07 5.56
N THR A 135 -2.34 -6.59 6.58
CA THR A 135 -3.08 -5.32 6.59
C THR A 135 -2.68 -4.53 7.83
N VAL A 136 -1.95 -3.45 7.63
CA VAL A 136 -1.53 -2.53 8.70
C VAL A 136 -2.76 -1.89 9.34
N VAL A 137 -2.86 -1.98 10.66
CA VAL A 137 -3.94 -1.35 11.44
C VAL A 137 -3.45 -0.21 12.32
N GLU A 138 -2.17 -0.20 12.68
CA GLU A 138 -1.50 0.92 13.35
C GLU A 138 -0.04 1.01 12.93
N ILE A 139 0.47 2.24 12.94
CA ILE A 139 1.86 2.55 12.61
C ILE A 139 2.50 3.22 13.82
N TYR A 140 3.71 2.79 14.13
CA TYR A 140 4.52 3.27 15.23
C TYR A 140 5.86 3.75 14.71
N HIS A 141 6.48 4.70 15.42
CA HIS A 141 7.85 5.13 15.20
C HIS A 141 8.53 5.30 16.56
N ASN A 142 9.70 4.70 16.76
CA ASN A 142 10.37 4.67 18.07
C ASN A 142 9.46 4.18 19.21
N ASN A 143 8.67 3.13 18.96
CA ASN A 143 7.66 2.56 19.88
C ASN A 143 6.51 3.48 20.28
N ILE A 144 6.37 4.64 19.64
CA ILE A 144 5.26 5.56 19.86
C ILE A 144 4.23 5.38 18.75
N LEU A 145 2.96 5.24 19.11
CA LEU A 145 1.87 5.19 18.14
C LEU A 145 1.79 6.53 17.40
N ILE A 146 2.01 6.51 16.10
CA ILE A 146 1.95 7.71 15.26
C ILE A 146 0.66 7.78 14.44
N LEU A 147 0.10 6.64 14.04
CA LEU A 147 -1.17 6.57 13.30
C LEU A 147 -1.99 5.34 13.72
N SER A 148 -3.21 5.59 14.19
CA SER A 148 -4.26 4.60 14.39
C SER A 148 -4.96 4.21 13.08
N THR A 149 -5.82 3.18 13.12
CA THR A 149 -6.58 2.71 11.95
C THR A 149 -7.37 3.84 11.29
N GLN A 150 -8.05 4.68 12.09
CA GLN A 150 -8.86 5.80 11.60
C GLN A 150 -7.98 6.91 11.02
N GLU A 151 -6.80 7.13 11.60
CA GLU A 151 -5.84 8.12 11.10
C GLU A 151 -5.19 7.64 9.78
N ILE A 152 -4.86 6.35 9.65
CA ILE A 152 -4.42 5.73 8.39
C ILE A 152 -5.48 5.92 7.30
N GLU A 153 -6.75 5.67 7.60
CA GLU A 153 -7.84 5.87 6.65
C GLU A 153 -7.95 7.35 6.24
N SER A 154 -7.88 8.27 7.20
CA SER A 154 -7.96 9.71 6.94
C SER A 154 -6.79 10.22 6.09
N VAL A 155 -5.55 9.89 6.48
CA VAL A 155 -4.33 10.27 5.75
C VAL A 155 -4.34 9.65 4.36
N GLY A 156 -4.60 8.35 4.26
CA GLY A 156 -4.64 7.62 3.01
C GLY A 156 -5.60 8.24 1.99
N ASN A 157 -6.82 8.60 2.43
CA ASN A 157 -7.78 9.30 1.57
C ASN A 157 -7.26 10.64 1.06
N LYS A 158 -6.69 11.48 1.94
CA LYS A 158 -6.16 12.80 1.57
C LYS A 158 -5.00 12.68 0.57
N ILE A 159 -4.09 11.73 0.80
CA ILE A 159 -2.95 11.48 -0.08
C ILE A 159 -3.41 10.93 -1.43
N ASN A 160 -4.37 10.01 -1.44
CA ASN A 160 -4.96 9.49 -2.68
C ASN A 160 -5.56 10.62 -3.52
N ALA A 161 -6.36 11.49 -2.90
CA ALA A 161 -6.97 12.65 -3.54
C ALA A 161 -5.91 13.64 -4.08
N LEU A 162 -4.85 13.90 -3.31
CA LEU A 162 -3.73 14.74 -3.74
C LEU A 162 -3.05 14.19 -4.99
N ILE A 163 -2.65 12.91 -4.96
CA ILE A 163 -1.94 12.25 -6.07
C ILE A 163 -2.81 12.24 -7.33
N TYR A 164 -4.08 11.84 -7.22
CA TYR A 164 -4.99 11.85 -8.37
C TYR A 164 -5.36 13.25 -8.86
N GLY A 165 -5.40 14.24 -7.96
CA GLY A 165 -5.53 15.64 -8.32
C GLY A 165 -4.38 16.10 -9.23
N ARG A 166 -3.14 15.71 -8.90
CA ARG A 166 -1.96 15.99 -9.73
C ARG A 166 -1.97 15.19 -11.05
N LEU A 167 -2.27 13.89 -10.99
CA LEU A 167 -2.41 13.02 -12.17
C LEU A 167 -3.56 13.41 -13.09
N SER A 168 -4.53 14.23 -12.66
CA SER A 168 -5.61 14.68 -13.55
C SER A 168 -5.09 15.51 -14.72
N LYS A 169 -3.94 16.18 -14.53
CA LYS A 169 -3.33 17.10 -15.51
C LYS A 169 -2.25 16.47 -16.37
N GLN A 170 -1.67 15.33 -15.95
CA GLN A 170 -0.49 14.72 -16.58
C GLN A 170 -0.62 13.19 -16.61
N HIS A 171 0.10 12.53 -17.53
CA HIS A 171 0.11 11.06 -17.62
C HIS A 171 0.93 10.41 -16.49
N SER A 172 1.96 11.10 -16.02
CA SER A 172 2.78 10.69 -14.88
C SER A 172 3.18 11.90 -14.07
N ILE A 173 3.50 11.69 -12.80
CA ILE A 173 4.03 12.71 -11.89
C ILE A 173 5.18 12.10 -11.09
N THR A 174 6.12 12.95 -10.67
CA THR A 174 7.10 12.59 -9.65
C THR A 174 6.65 13.23 -8.34
N LEU A 175 6.57 12.43 -7.28
CA LEU A 175 6.54 12.93 -5.91
C LEU A 175 7.98 13.02 -5.45
N GLU A 176 8.54 14.22 -5.46
CA GLU A 176 9.91 14.43 -5.00
C GLU A 176 10.03 14.14 -3.51
N GLN A 177 11.21 13.70 -3.08
CA GLN A 177 11.53 13.54 -1.67
C GLN A 177 11.17 14.83 -0.91
N LYS A 178 10.55 14.68 0.26
CA LYS A 178 10.08 15.77 1.12
C LYS A 178 9.09 16.69 0.42
N ASP A 179 8.14 16.13 -0.31
CA ASP A 179 7.07 16.91 -0.92
C ASP A 179 6.27 17.66 0.15
N THR A 180 6.26 18.98 0.07
CA THR A 180 5.70 19.85 1.11
C THR A 180 4.21 19.65 1.33
N GLN A 181 3.45 19.29 0.28
CA GLN A 181 2.01 19.02 0.41
C GLN A 181 1.77 17.68 1.12
N ILE A 182 2.61 16.67 0.87
CA ILE A 182 2.55 15.37 1.55
C ILE A 182 2.92 15.52 3.02
N ILE A 183 4.04 16.20 3.32
CA ILE A 183 4.49 16.46 4.69
C ILE A 183 3.42 17.21 5.47
N SER A 184 2.82 18.26 4.89
CA SER A 184 1.76 19.02 5.54
C SER A 184 0.56 18.13 5.93
N LEU A 185 0.14 17.23 5.03
CA LEU A 185 -0.96 16.30 5.32
C LEU A 185 -0.64 15.32 6.45
N LEU A 186 0.61 14.86 6.55
CA LEU A 186 1.07 14.02 7.65
C LEU A 186 1.12 14.81 8.98
N GLN A 187 1.71 16.00 8.97
CA GLN A 187 1.86 16.84 10.17
C GLN A 187 0.52 17.26 10.79
N THR A 188 -0.52 17.48 9.98
CA THR A 188 -1.87 17.78 10.51
C THR A 188 -2.42 16.69 11.44
N GLN A 189 -1.89 15.47 11.36
CA GLN A 189 -2.25 14.35 12.24
C GLN A 189 -1.21 14.11 13.35
N PHE A 190 0.05 14.51 13.12
CA PHE A 190 1.13 14.37 14.10
C PHE A 190 1.19 15.46 15.18
N ASN A 191 0.25 16.42 15.21
CA ASN A 191 0.12 17.44 16.28
C ASN A 191 -0.25 16.86 17.67
N ARG A 192 0.13 15.60 17.95
CA ARG A 192 0.16 14.96 19.26
C ARG A 192 1.57 14.96 19.89
N PHE A 193 2.50 15.74 19.35
CA PHE A 193 3.83 16.00 19.92
C PHE A 193 4.09 17.49 20.00
#